data_AF-A0A7X8LC62-F1
#
_entry.id   AF-A0A7X8LC62-F1
#
_cell.length_a   1.000
_cell.length_b   1.000
_cell.length_c   1.000
_cell.angle_alpha   90.00
_cell.angle_beta   90.00
_cell.angle_gamma   90.00
#
_symmetry.space_group_name_H-M   'P 1'
#
loop_
_entity.id
_entity.type
_entity.pdbx_description
1 polymer ?
#
loop_
_entity_poly.entity_id
_entity_poly.type
_entity_poly.pdbx_seq_one_letter_code
_entity_poly.pdbx_strand_id
1 'polypeptide(L)'
;YIALFGTSMAPTITEFMFQIHQPIGIRIGLSIIIGLSIGLILVPLSVYLLKVHQGFNLYNVGFTAGLIGTLFFSIFKSYGFTTESKMIWSTDNDVVLGGFLSILFIMMIVTGFYLNGRSIKNLKNIFTYSGRLVSDFVLLEGFEVTLMNMGINGLIGVIYIVLVGGVFNGPTIGGILTMVGFGAFGKHAKNMIPIFLGVYLGSITKIWNIDDPSILLAALFSTSLAPIAGEYGWPYGVLAGFINSSVVLNVGVLHGGLNLYNTGFSAGLVATVLIPIIEAFRRGEKT
;
A
#
# COMPACT_ATOMS: atom_id res chain seq x y z
N TYR A 1 9.37 12.69 8.51
CA TYR A 1 8.74 12.07 7.33
C TYR A 1 7.35 11.48 7.64
N ILE A 2 7.13 10.77 8.77
CA ILE A 2 5.83 10.16 9.11
C ILE A 2 4.65 11.14 9.04
N ALA A 3 4.85 12.39 9.48
CA ALA A 3 3.83 13.43 9.43
C ALA A 3 3.29 13.73 8.00
N LEU A 4 4.12 13.59 6.96
CA LEU A 4 3.71 13.82 5.56
C LEU A 4 2.65 12.81 5.11
N PHE A 5 2.66 11.59 5.67
CA PHE A 5 1.68 10.57 5.38
C PHE A 5 0.31 10.84 6.01
N GLY A 6 0.17 11.85 6.88
CA GLY A 6 -1.13 12.29 7.41
C GLY A 6 -2.07 12.86 6.35
N THR A 7 -1.55 13.18 5.16
CA THR A 7 -2.34 13.50 3.97
C THR A 7 -3.31 12.39 3.57
N SER A 8 -3.12 11.16 4.04
CA SER A 8 -4.09 10.07 3.85
C SER A 8 -5.49 10.38 4.41
N MET A 9 -5.57 11.27 5.41
CA MET A 9 -6.80 11.69 6.07
C MET A 9 -7.35 13.02 5.50
N ALA A 10 -6.77 13.54 4.41
CA ALA A 10 -7.25 14.75 3.73
C ALA A 10 -8.75 14.71 3.35
N PRO A 11 -9.36 13.56 2.98
CA PRO A 11 -10.81 13.49 2.77
C PRO A 11 -11.60 13.93 4.00
N THR A 12 -11.14 13.61 5.21
CA THR A 12 -11.78 14.07 6.46
C THR A 12 -11.87 15.59 6.51
N ILE A 13 -10.78 16.28 6.17
CA ILE A 13 -10.75 17.75 6.18
C ILE A 13 -11.66 18.30 5.08
N THR A 14 -11.68 17.66 3.91
CA THR A 14 -12.53 18.05 2.78
C THR A 14 -14.01 17.92 3.11
N GLU A 15 -14.40 16.81 3.75
CA GLU A 15 -15.77 16.57 4.20
C GLU A 15 -16.26 17.65 5.18
N PHE A 16 -15.50 17.93 6.24
CA PHE A 16 -15.86 18.98 7.20
C PHE A 16 -15.78 20.38 6.62
N MET A 17 -14.88 20.61 5.66
CA MET A 17 -14.76 21.91 5.05
C MET A 17 -15.85 22.15 4.02
N PHE A 18 -16.35 21.15 3.28
CA PHE A 18 -17.22 21.39 2.12
C PHE A 18 -18.60 20.74 2.18
N GLN A 19 -18.78 19.65 2.92
CA GLN A 19 -20.03 18.86 2.89
C GLN A 19 -20.97 19.11 4.08
N ILE A 20 -20.48 19.70 5.17
CA ILE A 20 -21.34 19.99 6.33
C ILE A 20 -22.12 21.30 6.15
N HIS A 21 -23.39 21.29 6.57
CA HIS A 21 -24.31 22.41 6.51
C HIS A 21 -24.15 23.34 7.72
N GLN A 22 -22.96 23.93 7.90
CA GLN A 22 -22.64 24.83 9.00
C GLN A 22 -22.05 26.16 8.49
N PRO A 23 -22.10 27.25 9.29
CA PRO A 23 -21.42 28.51 8.96
C PRO A 23 -19.93 28.32 8.70
N ILE A 24 -19.37 29.14 7.80
CA ILE A 24 -17.97 29.02 7.34
C ILE A 24 -16.96 29.06 8.48
N GLY A 25 -17.18 29.90 9.51
CA GLY A 25 -16.29 29.98 10.68
C GLY A 25 -16.23 28.67 11.46
N ILE A 26 -17.36 27.98 11.61
CA ILE A 26 -17.43 26.68 12.28
C ILE A 26 -16.76 25.60 11.42
N ARG A 27 -16.99 25.62 10.09
CA ARG A 27 -16.35 24.68 9.15
C ARG A 27 -14.83 24.76 9.20
N ILE A 28 -14.28 25.98 9.15
CA ILE A 28 -12.84 26.21 9.24
C ILE A 28 -12.32 25.76 10.61
N GLY A 29 -12.97 26.19 11.70
CA GLY A 29 -12.57 25.82 13.06
C GLY A 29 -12.52 24.31 13.28
N LEU A 30 -13.60 23.59 12.90
CA LEU A 30 -13.67 22.13 13.00
C LEU A 30 -12.60 21.45 12.14
N SER A 31 -12.42 21.89 10.91
CA SER A 31 -11.43 21.32 9.99
C SER A 31 -10.01 21.44 10.54
N ILE A 32 -9.65 22.60 11.11
CA ILE A 32 -8.35 22.81 11.74
C ILE A 32 -8.19 21.93 12.99
N ILE A 33 -9.18 21.92 13.88
CA ILE A 33 -9.12 21.16 15.15
C ILE A 33 -9.00 19.66 14.88
N ILE A 34 -9.82 19.12 13.97
CA ILE A 34 -9.80 17.70 13.59
C ILE A 34 -8.49 17.35 12.90
N GLY A 35 -8.02 18.18 11.96
CA GLY A 35 -6.75 17.96 11.26
C GLY A 35 -5.54 17.95 12.21
N LEU A 36 -5.47 18.91 13.14
CA LEU A 36 -4.42 18.95 14.16
C LEU A 36 -4.48 17.73 15.07
N SER A 37 -5.68 17.32 15.48
CA SER A 37 -5.88 16.15 16.34
C SER A 37 -5.44 14.86 15.65
N ILE A 38 -5.84 14.66 14.38
CA ILE A 38 -5.39 13.52 13.57
C ILE A 38 -3.86 13.52 13.44
N GLY A 39 -3.26 14.67 13.10
CA GLY A 39 -1.80 14.78 12.95
C GLY A 39 -1.03 14.47 14.24
N LEU A 40 -1.51 14.97 15.38
CA LEU A 40 -0.92 14.72 16.70
C LEU A 40 -1.01 13.24 17.12
N ILE A 41 -2.12 12.57 16.81
CA ILE A 41 -2.36 11.16 17.17
C ILE A 41 -1.63 10.20 16.22
N LEU A 42 -1.55 10.54 14.93
CA LEU A 42 -1.00 9.67 13.88
C LEU A 42 0.44 9.23 14.18
N VAL A 43 1.31 10.16 14.56
CA VAL A 43 2.73 9.86 14.78
C VAL A 43 2.95 8.87 15.92
N PRO A 44 2.51 9.13 17.18
CA PRO A 44 2.72 8.18 18.28
C PRO A 44 2.02 6.85 18.04
N LEU A 45 0.83 6.85 17.42
CA LEU A 45 0.11 5.61 17.15
C LEU A 45 0.84 4.76 16.09
N SER A 46 1.42 5.38 15.06
CA SER A 46 2.18 4.64 14.05
C SER A 46 3.41 3.93 14.62
N VAL A 47 4.10 4.54 15.58
CA VAL A 47 5.25 3.91 16.25
C VAL A 47 4.80 2.71 17.08
N TYR A 48 3.66 2.81 17.76
CA TYR A 48 3.10 1.70 18.52
C TYR A 48 2.65 0.54 17.61
N LEU A 49 1.89 0.84 16.56
CA LEU A 49 1.29 -0.16 15.68
C LEU A 49 2.31 -0.95 14.84
N LEU A 50 3.52 -0.40 14.64
CA LEU A 50 4.62 -1.13 14.03
C LEU A 50 4.89 -2.47 14.76
N LYS A 51 4.76 -2.48 16.09
CA LYS A 51 4.98 -3.68 16.93
C LYS A 51 3.88 -4.72 16.73
N VAL A 52 2.66 -4.28 16.44
CA VAL A 52 1.47 -5.15 16.32
C VAL A 52 1.58 -6.05 15.10
N HIS A 53 1.91 -5.48 13.94
CA HIS A 53 2.11 -6.25 12.71
C HIS A 53 3.57 -6.63 12.50
N GLN A 54 4.43 -6.39 13.50
CA GLN A 54 5.82 -6.83 13.53
C GLN A 54 6.70 -6.35 12.35
N GLY A 55 6.33 -5.29 11.62
CA GLY A 55 7.06 -4.86 10.41
C GLY A 55 6.69 -5.60 9.11
N PHE A 56 5.70 -6.50 9.11
CA PHE A 56 5.25 -7.22 7.92
C PHE A 56 4.30 -6.44 7.00
N ASN A 57 3.80 -5.29 7.44
CA ASN A 57 3.08 -4.33 6.61
C ASN A 57 3.97 -3.12 6.37
N LEU A 58 4.42 -2.95 5.13
CA LEU A 58 5.24 -1.80 4.76
C LEU A 58 4.46 -0.47 4.85
N TYR A 59 3.12 -0.53 4.76
CA TYR A 59 2.25 0.65 4.81
C TYR A 59 1.69 0.88 6.21
N ASN A 60 2.57 0.85 7.23
CA ASN A 60 2.20 1.02 8.63
C ASN A 60 1.39 2.30 8.90
N VAL A 61 1.74 3.42 8.25
CA VAL A 61 0.95 4.66 8.42
C VAL A 61 -0.46 4.52 7.85
N GLY A 62 -0.66 3.72 6.79
CA GLY A 62 -2.00 3.39 6.30
C GLY A 62 -2.81 2.55 7.29
N PHE A 63 -2.15 1.61 8.00
CA PHE A 63 -2.77 0.89 9.10
C PHE A 63 -3.19 1.80 10.25
N THR A 64 -2.31 2.72 10.61
CA THR A 64 -2.56 3.73 11.63
C THR A 64 -3.72 4.65 11.24
N ALA A 65 -3.69 5.20 10.03
CA ALA A 65 -4.72 6.08 9.51
C ALA A 65 -6.08 5.39 9.40
N GLY A 66 -6.10 4.09 9.05
CA GLY A 66 -7.33 3.31 9.03
C GLY A 66 -7.98 3.12 10.41
N LEU A 67 -7.17 2.87 11.45
CA LEU A 67 -7.67 2.79 12.83
C LEU A 67 -8.18 4.14 13.33
N ILE A 68 -7.43 5.22 13.08
CA ILE A 68 -7.86 6.59 13.39
C ILE A 68 -9.15 6.92 12.63
N GLY A 69 -9.19 6.67 11.33
CA GLY A 69 -10.36 6.92 10.49
C GLY A 69 -11.58 6.14 10.94
N THR A 70 -11.40 4.88 11.38
CA THR A 70 -12.49 4.08 11.95
C THR A 70 -13.02 4.70 13.23
N LEU A 71 -12.14 5.13 14.14
CA LEU A 71 -12.52 5.78 15.39
C LEU A 71 -13.29 7.09 15.14
N PHE A 72 -12.71 7.99 14.35
CA PHE A 72 -13.32 9.28 14.04
C PHE A 72 -14.64 9.11 13.28
N PHE A 73 -14.67 8.26 12.25
CA PHE A 73 -15.90 7.99 11.49
C PHE A 73 -16.99 7.39 12.37
N SER A 74 -16.66 6.49 13.30
CA SER A 74 -17.64 5.91 14.24
C SER A 74 -18.25 6.99 15.16
N ILE A 75 -17.43 7.94 15.63
CA ILE A 75 -17.90 9.08 16.42
C ILE A 75 -18.82 9.96 15.55
N PHE A 76 -18.37 10.37 14.37
CA PHE A 76 -19.14 11.24 13.49
C PHE A 76 -20.47 10.61 13.05
N LYS A 77 -20.45 9.32 12.70
CA LYS A 77 -21.63 8.56 12.31
C LYS A 77 -22.65 8.49 13.45
N SER A 78 -22.20 8.47 14.71
CA SER A 78 -23.09 8.54 15.89
C SER A 78 -23.83 9.88 16.01
N TYR A 79 -23.33 10.95 15.37
CA TYR A 79 -23.99 12.25 15.25
C TYR A 79 -24.73 12.43 13.90
N GLY A 80 -24.96 11.35 13.16
CA GLY A 80 -25.70 11.38 11.89
C GLY A 80 -24.87 11.78 10.67
N PHE A 81 -23.53 11.82 10.79
CA PHE A 81 -22.66 12.10 9.66
C PHE A 81 -22.72 10.96 8.63
N THR A 82 -22.92 11.33 7.37
CA THR A 82 -22.92 10.41 6.23
C THR A 82 -21.90 10.89 5.21
N THR A 83 -21.22 9.95 4.56
CA THR A 83 -20.24 10.24 3.50
C THR A 83 -20.76 9.72 2.18
N GLU A 84 -20.56 10.51 1.13
CA GLU A 84 -20.80 10.07 -0.25
C GLU A 84 -19.46 9.75 -0.91
N SER A 85 -19.26 8.49 -1.31
CA SER A 85 -18.08 8.12 -2.08
C SER A 85 -18.35 8.34 -3.57
N LYS A 86 -17.55 9.18 -4.24
CA LYS A 86 -17.60 9.38 -5.69
C LYS A 86 -16.50 8.58 -6.38
N MET A 87 -16.89 7.72 -7.32
CA MET A 87 -15.98 6.89 -8.12
C MET A 87 -15.92 7.43 -9.56
N ILE A 88 -15.05 8.42 -9.80
CA ILE A 88 -14.84 9.01 -11.13
C ILE A 88 -13.42 8.66 -11.61
N TRP A 89 -13.33 7.82 -12.64
CA TRP A 89 -12.07 7.23 -13.10
C TRP A 89 -11.91 7.53 -14.59
N SER A 90 -10.71 7.98 -14.99
CA SER A 90 -10.36 8.19 -16.40
C SER A 90 -10.01 6.87 -17.08
N THR A 91 -10.39 6.70 -18.34
CA THR A 91 -10.16 5.48 -19.14
C THR A 91 -9.33 5.69 -20.41
N ASP A 92 -9.12 6.93 -20.85
CA ASP A 92 -8.74 7.17 -22.26
C ASP A 92 -7.23 7.37 -22.50
N ASN A 93 -6.40 7.26 -21.46
CA ASN A 93 -4.99 7.71 -21.50
C ASN A 93 -3.97 6.56 -21.34
N ASP A 94 -4.40 5.31 -21.52
CA ASP A 94 -3.63 4.12 -21.15
C ASP A 94 -2.26 4.03 -21.82
N VAL A 95 -2.22 4.23 -23.14
CA VAL A 95 -0.97 4.13 -23.92
C VAL A 95 0.03 5.21 -23.51
N VAL A 96 -0.45 6.44 -23.32
CA VAL A 96 0.41 7.59 -22.97
C VAL A 96 0.97 7.41 -21.57
N LEU A 97 0.13 7.06 -20.60
CA LEU A 97 0.51 6.92 -19.20
C LEU A 97 1.38 5.68 -18.98
N GLY A 98 1.02 4.54 -19.57
CA GLY A 98 1.81 3.32 -19.55
C GLY A 98 3.19 3.53 -20.17
N GLY A 99 3.25 4.16 -21.35
CA GLY A 99 4.51 4.47 -22.04
C GLY A 99 5.41 5.41 -21.22
N PHE A 100 4.84 6.48 -20.65
CA PHE A 100 5.58 7.39 -19.77
C PHE A 100 6.19 6.67 -18.56
N LEU A 101 5.41 5.82 -17.88
CA LEU A 101 5.89 5.06 -16.72
C LEU A 101 6.98 4.06 -17.11
N SER A 102 6.82 3.35 -18.23
CA SER A 102 7.84 2.43 -18.73
C SER A 102 9.16 3.16 -18.99
N ILE A 103 9.13 4.32 -19.65
CA ILE A 103 10.33 5.14 -19.90
C ILE A 103 10.96 5.57 -18.58
N LEU A 104 10.17 6.07 -17.63
CA LEU A 104 10.65 6.48 -16.31
C LEU A 104 11.39 5.35 -15.59
N PHE A 105 10.81 4.15 -15.55
CA PHE A 105 11.40 3.02 -14.83
C PHE A 105 12.61 2.43 -15.55
N ILE A 106 12.63 2.42 -16.89
CA ILE A 106 13.82 2.08 -17.66
C ILE A 106 14.94 3.09 -17.36
N MET A 107 14.64 4.38 -17.31
CA MET A 107 15.62 5.42 -16.96
C MET A 107 16.20 5.21 -15.55
N MET A 108 15.38 4.81 -14.57
CA MET A 108 15.87 4.46 -13.23
C MET A 108 16.85 3.28 -13.25
N ILE A 109 16.51 2.20 -13.99
CA ILE A 109 17.39 1.02 -14.11
C ILE A 109 18.70 1.40 -14.80
N VAL A 110 18.63 2.10 -15.93
CA VAL A 110 19.81 2.51 -16.71
C VAL A 110 20.71 3.42 -15.88
N THR A 111 20.13 4.40 -15.18
CA THR A 111 20.88 5.32 -14.31
C THR A 111 21.55 4.56 -13.17
N GLY A 112 20.82 3.69 -12.47
CA GLY A 112 21.38 2.87 -11.40
C GLY A 112 22.51 1.94 -11.90
N PHE A 113 22.38 1.39 -13.10
CA PHE A 113 23.43 0.56 -13.70
C PHE A 113 24.70 1.36 -14.01
N TYR A 114 24.58 2.56 -14.57
CA TYR A 114 25.74 3.43 -14.83
C TYR A 114 26.42 3.89 -13.54
N LEU A 115 25.63 4.28 -12.53
CA LEU A 115 26.15 4.69 -11.22
C LEU A 115 26.85 3.53 -10.49
N ASN A 116 26.38 2.29 -10.68
CA ASN A 116 27.01 1.09 -10.14
C ASN A 116 28.22 0.59 -10.95
N GLY A 117 28.88 1.46 -11.72
CA GLY A 117 30.04 1.09 -12.54
C GLY A 117 29.73 0.08 -13.65
N ARG A 118 28.52 0.12 -14.22
CA ARG A 118 28.03 -0.83 -15.24
C ARG A 118 28.00 -2.28 -14.75
N SER A 119 27.63 -2.47 -13.48
CA SER A 119 27.53 -3.76 -12.82
C SER A 119 26.13 -4.02 -12.26
N ILE A 120 25.76 -5.29 -12.17
CA ILE A 120 24.55 -5.77 -11.48
C ILE A 120 24.87 -6.69 -10.30
N LYS A 121 26.15 -6.80 -9.89
CA LYS A 121 26.62 -7.82 -8.93
C LYS A 121 25.84 -7.80 -7.61
N ASN A 122 25.52 -6.61 -7.09
CA ASN A 122 24.87 -6.43 -5.79
C ASN A 122 23.34 -6.49 -5.87
N LEU A 123 22.75 -6.37 -7.06
CA LEU A 123 21.30 -6.45 -7.23
C LEU A 123 20.73 -7.81 -6.80
N LYS A 124 21.53 -8.88 -6.91
CA LYS A 124 21.13 -10.22 -6.47
C LYS A 124 20.92 -10.30 -4.96
N ASN A 125 21.66 -9.53 -4.18
CA ASN A 125 21.55 -9.51 -2.73
C ASN A 125 20.20 -8.95 -2.27
N ILE A 126 19.64 -7.98 -3.01
CA ILE A 126 18.31 -7.43 -2.69
C ILE A 126 17.25 -8.55 -2.58
N PHE A 127 17.34 -9.58 -3.43
CA PHE A 127 16.39 -10.70 -3.44
C PHE A 127 16.58 -11.74 -2.32
N THR A 128 17.60 -11.58 -1.46
CA THR A 128 17.84 -12.45 -0.31
C THR A 128 17.28 -11.89 0.99
N TYR A 129 17.03 -10.58 1.05
CA TYR A 129 16.42 -9.95 2.22
C TYR A 129 14.93 -10.32 2.35
N SER A 130 14.45 -10.48 3.58
CA SER A 130 13.01 -10.69 3.79
C SER A 130 12.20 -9.44 3.46
N GLY A 131 12.80 -8.25 3.63
CA GLY A 131 12.16 -6.97 3.36
C GLY A 131 11.26 -6.48 4.50
N ARG A 132 11.32 -7.14 5.67
CA ARG A 132 10.61 -6.71 6.89
C ARG A 132 10.99 -5.26 7.25
N LEU A 133 10.01 -4.41 7.53
CA LEU A 133 10.27 -3.04 7.97
C LEU A 133 11.06 -3.09 9.29
N VAL A 134 12.21 -2.43 9.46
CA VAL A 134 12.74 -1.17 8.88
C VAL A 134 13.85 -1.40 7.83
N SER A 135 13.79 -2.47 7.03
CA SER A 135 14.79 -2.74 5.98
C SER A 135 14.97 -1.52 5.07
N ASP A 136 16.21 -1.02 4.96
CA ASP A 136 16.58 0.10 4.10
C ASP A 136 17.60 -0.39 3.08
N PHE A 137 17.18 -0.59 1.83
CA PHE A 137 18.05 -1.10 0.78
C PHE A 137 19.10 -0.08 0.34
N VAL A 138 18.85 1.22 0.53
CA VAL A 138 19.85 2.26 0.24
C VAL A 138 21.01 2.11 1.23
N LEU A 139 20.70 1.87 2.50
CA LEU A 139 21.71 1.64 3.53
C LEU A 139 22.44 0.30 3.35
N LEU A 140 21.73 -0.74 2.89
CA LEU A 140 22.28 -2.10 2.78
C LEU A 140 23.11 -2.32 1.50
N GLU A 141 22.62 -1.87 0.35
CA GLU A 141 23.19 -2.19 -0.98
C GLU A 141 23.57 -0.95 -1.80
N GLY A 142 23.36 0.26 -1.25
CA GLY A 142 23.65 1.52 -1.94
C GLY A 142 22.48 2.07 -2.75
N PHE A 143 22.58 3.35 -3.08
CA PHE A 143 21.53 4.08 -3.80
C PHE A 143 21.35 3.55 -5.22
N GLU A 144 22.44 3.28 -5.91
CA GLU A 144 22.48 2.82 -7.29
C GLU A 144 21.81 1.45 -7.50
N VAL A 145 22.05 0.50 -6.59
CA VAL A 145 21.43 -0.83 -6.62
C VAL A 145 19.95 -0.74 -6.26
N THR A 146 19.62 0.09 -5.28
CA THR A 146 18.25 0.35 -4.88
C THR A 146 17.45 0.99 -6.01
N LEU A 147 18.02 1.95 -6.73
CA LEU A 147 17.38 2.62 -7.86
C LEU A 147 17.05 1.63 -8.99
N MET A 148 17.95 0.67 -9.27
CA MET A 148 17.67 -0.43 -10.20
C MET A 148 16.50 -1.28 -9.73
N ASN A 149 16.46 -1.69 -8.45
CA ASN A 149 15.36 -2.47 -7.89
C ASN A 149 14.02 -1.70 -7.94
N MET A 150 14.03 -0.41 -7.62
CA MET A 150 12.85 0.45 -7.72
C MET A 150 12.30 0.49 -9.16
N GLY A 151 13.17 0.66 -10.16
CA GLY A 151 12.77 0.63 -11.57
C GLY A 151 12.23 -0.75 -12.00
N ILE A 152 12.87 -1.85 -11.57
CA ILE A 152 12.38 -3.21 -11.85
C ILE A 152 10.98 -3.42 -11.25
N ASN A 153 10.76 -3.02 -10.00
CA ASN A 153 9.44 -3.11 -9.37
C ASN A 153 8.42 -2.28 -10.15
N GLY A 154 8.78 -1.08 -10.60
CA GLY A 154 7.91 -0.24 -11.43
C GLY A 154 7.49 -0.90 -12.73
N LEU A 155 8.45 -1.50 -13.46
CA LEU A 155 8.16 -2.26 -14.68
C LEU A 155 7.26 -3.46 -14.41
N ILE A 156 7.45 -4.18 -13.31
CA ILE A 156 6.56 -5.27 -12.90
C ILE A 156 5.13 -4.75 -12.68
N GLY A 157 4.97 -3.58 -12.07
CA GLY A 157 3.66 -2.95 -11.88
C GLY A 157 2.98 -2.59 -13.20
N VAL A 158 3.71 -1.98 -14.13
CA VAL A 158 3.20 -1.66 -15.47
C VAL A 158 2.82 -2.93 -16.23
N ILE A 159 3.70 -3.94 -16.24
CA ILE A 159 3.46 -5.22 -16.89
C ILE A 159 2.23 -5.90 -16.28
N TYR A 160 2.10 -5.90 -14.96
CA TYR A 160 0.94 -6.48 -14.28
C TYR A 160 -0.37 -5.83 -14.75
N ILE A 161 -0.46 -4.51 -14.78
CA ILE A 161 -1.66 -3.78 -15.24
C ILE A 161 -1.99 -4.13 -16.70
N VAL A 162 -0.99 -4.15 -17.58
CA VAL A 162 -1.18 -4.53 -18.99
C VAL A 162 -1.67 -5.98 -19.12
N LEU A 163 -1.07 -6.92 -18.38
CA LEU A 163 -1.40 -8.34 -18.46
C LEU A 163 -2.82 -8.65 -18.02
N VAL A 164 -3.32 -7.94 -17.00
CA VAL A 164 -4.68 -8.14 -16.50
C VAL A 164 -5.73 -7.35 -17.28
N GLY A 165 -5.34 -6.54 -18.29
CA GLY A 165 -6.26 -5.69 -19.04
C GLY A 165 -6.73 -4.45 -18.26
N GLY A 166 -5.96 -4.01 -17.27
CA GLY A 166 -6.32 -2.89 -16.41
C GLY A 166 -6.05 -1.51 -17.05
N VAL A 167 -6.73 -0.50 -16.50
CA VAL A 167 -6.68 0.89 -16.97
C VAL A 167 -5.63 1.70 -16.19
N PHE A 168 -4.84 2.52 -16.90
CA PHE A 168 -3.95 3.51 -16.31
C PHE A 168 -4.68 4.83 -16.06
N ASN A 169 -4.79 5.18 -14.78
CA ASN A 169 -5.36 6.44 -14.31
C ASN A 169 -4.61 6.92 -13.07
N GLY A 170 -5.03 8.04 -12.49
CA GLY A 170 -4.39 8.63 -11.31
C GLY A 170 -4.18 7.62 -10.17
N PRO A 171 -5.23 6.90 -9.70
CA PRO A 171 -5.10 5.85 -8.71
C PRO A 171 -4.10 4.73 -9.08
N THR A 172 -4.18 4.18 -10.29
CA THR A 172 -3.27 3.11 -10.75
C THR A 172 -1.82 3.58 -10.77
N ILE A 173 -1.56 4.79 -11.29
CA ILE A 173 -0.23 5.41 -11.31
C ILE A 173 0.28 5.61 -9.88
N GLY A 174 -0.56 6.14 -8.99
CA GLY A 174 -0.24 6.31 -7.57
C GLY A 174 0.13 4.98 -6.90
N GLY A 175 -0.59 3.90 -7.22
CA GLY A 175 -0.29 2.54 -6.76
C GLY A 175 1.08 2.05 -7.23
N ILE A 176 1.39 2.19 -8.52
CA ILE A 176 2.69 1.79 -9.09
C ILE A 176 3.82 2.62 -8.47
N LEU A 177 3.70 3.94 -8.41
CA LEU A 177 4.73 4.82 -7.82
C LEU A 177 4.93 4.56 -6.32
N THR A 178 3.85 4.24 -5.59
CA THR A 178 3.97 3.85 -4.17
C THR A 178 4.72 2.53 -4.05
N MET A 179 4.40 1.55 -4.89
CA MET A 179 5.12 0.28 -4.93
C MET A 179 6.60 0.45 -5.25
N VAL A 180 6.94 1.34 -6.20
CA VAL A 180 8.30 1.74 -6.55
C VAL A 180 9.02 2.41 -5.38
N GLY A 181 8.38 3.37 -4.71
CA GLY A 181 8.94 4.06 -3.55
C GLY A 181 9.30 3.09 -2.42
N PHE A 182 8.43 2.13 -2.12
CA PHE A 182 8.70 1.08 -1.14
C PHE A 182 9.64 -0.02 -1.67
N GLY A 183 10.03 0.02 -2.94
CA GLY A 183 11.16 -0.72 -3.48
C GLY A 183 12.49 -0.37 -2.82
N ALA A 184 12.60 0.81 -2.19
CA ALA A 184 13.75 1.17 -1.36
C ALA A 184 13.69 0.59 0.07
N PHE A 185 12.50 0.20 0.54
CA PHE A 185 12.22 -0.11 1.95
C PHE A 185 11.65 -1.51 2.16
N GLY A 186 12.12 -2.50 1.40
CA GLY A 186 11.78 -3.91 1.65
C GLY A 186 10.99 -4.63 0.55
N LYS A 187 10.76 -4.01 -0.62
CA LYS A 187 10.11 -4.69 -1.76
C LYS A 187 11.08 -5.03 -2.87
N HIS A 188 10.96 -6.24 -3.40
CA HIS A 188 11.65 -6.67 -4.61
C HIS A 188 10.81 -7.70 -5.38
N ALA A 189 11.12 -7.96 -6.65
CA ALA A 189 10.31 -8.84 -7.50
C ALA A 189 9.96 -10.19 -6.83
N LYS A 190 10.95 -10.87 -6.22
CA LYS A 190 10.77 -12.19 -5.60
C LYS A 190 9.76 -12.21 -4.43
N ASN A 191 9.60 -11.13 -3.65
CA ASN A 191 8.66 -11.09 -2.53
C ASN A 191 7.32 -10.45 -2.90
N MET A 192 7.28 -9.64 -3.98
CA MET A 192 6.04 -9.04 -4.49
C MET A 192 5.22 -9.97 -5.40
N ILE A 193 5.87 -10.73 -6.29
CA ILE A 193 5.17 -11.61 -7.26
C ILE A 193 4.22 -12.60 -6.57
N PRO A 194 4.59 -13.25 -5.45
CA PRO A 194 3.66 -14.12 -4.72
C PRO A 194 2.38 -13.40 -4.28
N ILE A 195 2.45 -12.11 -3.92
CA ILE A 195 1.28 -11.32 -3.55
C ILE A 195 0.35 -11.15 -4.76
N PHE A 196 0.88 -10.77 -5.92
CA PHE A 196 0.09 -10.67 -7.16
C PHE A 196 -0.58 -11.99 -7.52
N LEU A 197 0.14 -13.11 -7.38
CA LEU A 197 -0.43 -14.44 -7.60
C LEU A 197 -1.59 -14.73 -6.63
N GLY A 198 -1.48 -14.34 -5.36
CA GLY A 198 -2.57 -14.43 -4.39
C GLY A 198 -3.82 -13.66 -4.80
N VAL A 199 -3.65 -12.43 -5.29
CA VAL A 199 -4.78 -11.61 -5.77
C VAL A 199 -5.39 -12.21 -7.04
N TYR A 200 -4.55 -12.70 -7.96
CA TYR A 200 -5.02 -13.40 -9.17
C TYR A 200 -5.82 -14.66 -8.84
N LEU A 201 -5.38 -15.49 -7.90
CA LEU A 201 -6.18 -16.63 -7.41
C LEU A 201 -7.53 -16.15 -6.83
N GLY A 202 -7.54 -15.00 -6.15
CA GLY A 202 -8.75 -14.34 -5.71
C GLY A 202 -9.74 -14.12 -6.85
N SER A 203 -9.30 -13.58 -7.99
CA SER A 203 -10.15 -13.31 -9.15
C SER A 203 -10.79 -14.55 -9.78
N ILE A 204 -10.17 -15.73 -9.61
CA ILE A 204 -10.72 -16.99 -10.13
C ILE A 204 -11.83 -17.51 -9.20
N THR A 205 -11.67 -17.30 -7.89
CA THR A 205 -12.54 -17.90 -6.86
C THR A 205 -13.65 -16.98 -6.34
N LYS A 206 -13.55 -15.68 -6.58
CA LYS A 206 -14.43 -14.66 -6.01
C LYS A 206 -15.26 -14.00 -7.11
N ILE A 207 -16.25 -13.21 -6.68
CA ILE A 207 -17.28 -12.62 -7.56
C ILE A 207 -16.82 -11.36 -8.32
N TRP A 208 -15.57 -10.94 -8.18
CA TRP A 208 -15.00 -9.75 -8.80
C TRP A 208 -13.96 -10.14 -9.84
N ASN A 209 -13.73 -9.27 -10.82
CA ASN A 209 -12.78 -9.50 -11.91
C ASN A 209 -11.40 -8.94 -11.57
N ILE A 210 -10.36 -9.47 -12.22
CA ILE A 210 -8.97 -9.04 -11.98
C ILE A 210 -8.69 -7.62 -12.48
N ASP A 211 -9.42 -7.19 -13.50
CA ASP A 211 -9.36 -5.87 -14.14
C ASP A 211 -10.26 -4.83 -13.47
N ASP A 212 -11.06 -5.24 -12.48
CA ASP A 212 -11.92 -4.31 -11.76
C ASP A 212 -11.06 -3.20 -11.12
N PRO A 213 -11.41 -1.92 -11.33
CA PRO A 213 -10.87 -0.75 -10.65
C PRO A 213 -10.29 -0.99 -9.24
N SER A 214 -11.14 -1.41 -8.31
CA SER A 214 -10.78 -1.63 -6.91
C SER A 214 -9.78 -2.77 -6.71
N ILE A 215 -9.81 -3.78 -7.59
CA ILE A 215 -8.93 -4.95 -7.55
C ILE A 215 -7.53 -4.61 -8.08
N LEU A 216 -7.42 -3.79 -9.11
CA LEU A 216 -6.13 -3.28 -9.59
C LEU A 216 -5.38 -2.54 -8.47
N LEU A 217 -6.08 -1.65 -7.76
CA LEU A 217 -5.53 -0.95 -6.60
C LEU A 217 -5.21 -1.90 -5.46
N ALA A 218 -6.12 -2.83 -5.16
CA ALA A 218 -5.88 -3.87 -4.17
C ALA A 218 -4.60 -4.64 -4.49
N ALA A 219 -4.38 -5.06 -5.73
CA ALA A 219 -3.20 -5.80 -6.14
C ALA A 219 -1.91 -5.00 -5.94
N LEU A 220 -1.85 -3.78 -6.50
CA LEU A 220 -0.67 -2.92 -6.41
C LEU A 220 -0.31 -2.61 -4.96
N PHE A 221 -1.28 -2.21 -4.14
CA PHE A 221 -1.02 -1.83 -2.75
C PHE A 221 -0.88 -3.04 -1.81
N SER A 222 -1.47 -4.21 -2.12
CA SER A 222 -1.29 -5.45 -1.32
C SER A 222 0.16 -5.88 -1.24
N THR A 223 1.00 -5.46 -2.20
CA THR A 223 2.45 -5.69 -2.15
C THR A 223 3.10 -5.12 -0.88
N SER A 224 2.40 -4.31 -0.06
CA SER A 224 2.86 -3.97 1.30
C SER A 224 3.07 -5.17 2.21
N LEU A 225 2.43 -6.31 1.91
CA LEU A 225 2.59 -7.60 2.58
C LEU A 225 3.71 -8.45 2.00
N ALA A 226 4.46 -7.94 1.01
CA ALA A 226 5.60 -8.65 0.43
C ALA A 226 6.60 -9.21 1.47
N PRO A 227 6.85 -8.56 2.63
CA PRO A 227 7.74 -9.13 3.64
C PRO A 227 7.30 -10.50 4.18
N ILE A 228 6.00 -10.82 4.14
CA ILE A 228 5.50 -12.15 4.52
C ILE A 228 6.07 -13.23 3.59
N ALA A 229 6.08 -12.94 2.29
CA ALA A 229 6.68 -13.84 1.30
C ALA A 229 8.20 -13.94 1.44
N GLY A 230 8.86 -12.83 1.78
CA GLY A 230 10.31 -12.78 1.98
C GLY A 230 10.78 -13.56 3.21
N GLU A 231 10.04 -13.52 4.31
CA GLU A 231 10.41 -14.19 5.57
C GLU A 231 9.95 -15.65 5.64
N TYR A 232 8.70 -15.92 5.26
CA TYR A 232 8.09 -17.26 5.42
C TYR A 232 8.06 -18.06 4.12
N GLY A 233 8.34 -17.43 2.97
CA GLY A 233 8.35 -18.06 1.66
C GLY A 233 7.12 -17.75 0.82
N TRP A 234 7.20 -18.06 -0.46
CA TRP A 234 6.21 -17.69 -1.46
C TRP A 234 4.76 -18.16 -1.16
N PRO A 235 4.49 -19.35 -0.57
CA PRO A 235 3.10 -19.77 -0.33
C PRO A 235 2.36 -18.84 0.63
N TYR A 236 3.05 -18.34 1.66
CA TYR A 236 2.48 -17.39 2.61
C TYR A 236 2.27 -16.01 1.99
N GLY A 237 3.09 -15.62 1.02
CA GLY A 237 2.85 -14.45 0.19
C GLY A 237 1.56 -14.57 -0.63
N VAL A 238 1.37 -15.71 -1.30
CA VAL A 238 0.14 -16.01 -2.05
C VAL A 238 -1.07 -15.96 -1.12
N LEU A 239 -0.99 -16.59 0.06
CA LEU A 239 -2.06 -16.55 1.05
C LEU A 239 -2.36 -15.12 1.52
N ALA A 240 -1.33 -14.32 1.81
CA ALA A 240 -1.48 -12.94 2.23
C ALA A 240 -2.19 -12.07 1.16
N GLY A 241 -1.78 -12.18 -0.11
CA GLY A 241 -2.44 -11.49 -1.23
C GLY A 241 -3.88 -11.96 -1.43
N PHE A 242 -4.11 -13.28 -1.35
CA PHE A 242 -5.44 -13.87 -1.47
C PHE A 242 -6.39 -13.37 -0.38
N ILE A 243 -5.96 -13.33 0.88
CA ILE A 243 -6.80 -12.82 1.97
C ILE A 243 -7.00 -11.30 1.85
N ASN A 244 -5.92 -10.54 1.59
CA ASN A 244 -6.00 -9.09 1.55
C ASN A 244 -6.91 -8.57 0.43
N SER A 245 -6.98 -9.26 -0.71
CA SER A 245 -7.94 -8.93 -1.77
C SER A 245 -9.41 -9.03 -1.35
N SER A 246 -9.74 -9.80 -0.30
CA SER A 246 -11.06 -9.75 0.34
C SER A 246 -11.17 -8.63 1.36
N VAL A 247 -10.17 -8.51 2.26
CA VAL A 247 -10.23 -7.56 3.38
C VAL A 247 -10.32 -6.12 2.87
N VAL A 248 -9.53 -5.77 1.88
CA VAL A 248 -9.47 -4.40 1.31
C VAL A 248 -10.82 -3.90 0.78
N LEU A 249 -11.63 -4.78 0.20
CA LEU A 249 -12.96 -4.44 -0.32
C LEU A 249 -14.01 -4.27 0.78
N ASN A 250 -13.77 -4.79 1.98
CA ASN A 250 -14.76 -4.83 3.05
C ASN A 250 -14.47 -3.83 4.18
N VAL A 251 -13.23 -3.35 4.33
CA VAL A 251 -12.87 -2.46 5.44
C VAL A 251 -13.13 -0.98 5.16
N GLY A 252 -13.40 -0.60 3.91
CA GLY A 252 -13.69 0.79 3.53
C GLY A 252 -14.90 1.40 4.25
N VAL A 253 -15.89 0.56 4.59
CA VAL A 253 -17.09 0.96 5.34
C VAL A 253 -16.77 1.40 6.77
N LEU A 254 -15.71 0.85 7.37
CA LEU A 254 -15.34 1.13 8.77
C LEU A 254 -14.88 2.56 8.96
N HIS A 255 -14.27 3.15 7.93
CA HIS A 255 -13.79 4.53 7.94
C HIS A 255 -14.56 5.44 6.96
N GLY A 256 -15.66 4.96 6.37
CA GLY A 256 -16.55 5.76 5.51
C GLY A 256 -15.88 6.40 4.29
N GLY A 257 -14.78 5.83 3.77
CA GLY A 257 -14.00 6.45 2.69
C GLY A 257 -13.07 7.60 3.12
N LEU A 258 -12.98 7.92 4.42
CA LEU A 258 -12.15 9.02 4.94
C LEU A 258 -10.64 8.78 4.88
N ASN A 259 -10.21 7.51 4.73
CA ASN A 259 -8.81 7.10 4.64
C ASN A 259 -8.47 6.70 3.21
N LEU A 260 -7.56 7.46 2.57
CA LEU A 260 -7.03 7.14 1.24
C LEU A 260 -6.13 5.90 1.25
N TYR A 261 -5.54 5.56 2.39
CA TYR A 261 -4.63 4.42 2.53
C TYR A 261 -5.37 3.15 2.98
N ASN A 262 -6.55 2.91 2.39
CA ASN A 262 -7.41 1.77 2.72
C ASN A 262 -6.69 0.42 2.65
N THR A 263 -5.83 0.20 1.64
CA THR A 263 -5.07 -1.06 1.54
C THR A 263 -3.97 -1.17 2.60
N GLY A 264 -3.40 -0.06 3.07
CA GLY A 264 -2.49 -0.09 4.22
C GLY A 264 -3.21 -0.52 5.50
N PHE A 265 -4.48 -0.12 5.65
CA PHE A 265 -5.37 -0.58 6.72
C PHE A 265 -5.69 -2.06 6.62
N SER A 266 -6.17 -2.53 5.46
CA SER A 266 -6.46 -3.94 5.25
C SER A 266 -5.23 -4.82 5.45
N ALA A 267 -4.07 -4.41 4.92
CA ALA A 267 -2.81 -5.15 5.06
C ALA A 267 -2.38 -5.24 6.52
N GLY A 268 -2.54 -4.17 7.30
CA GLY A 268 -2.23 -4.22 8.73
C GLY A 268 -3.10 -5.22 9.49
N LEU A 269 -4.40 -5.30 9.17
CA LEU A 269 -5.29 -6.33 9.73
C LEU A 269 -4.87 -7.74 9.32
N VAL A 270 -4.58 -7.96 8.03
CA VAL A 270 -4.11 -9.25 7.53
C VAL A 270 -2.83 -9.67 8.22
N ALA A 271 -1.82 -8.79 8.30
CA ALA A 271 -0.56 -9.10 8.96
C ALA A 271 -0.74 -9.39 10.45
N THR A 272 -1.58 -8.62 11.16
CA THR A 272 -1.83 -8.82 12.60
C THR A 272 -2.48 -10.18 12.89
N VAL A 273 -3.33 -10.68 12.00
CA VAL A 273 -3.98 -11.99 12.16
C VAL A 273 -3.10 -13.13 11.66
N LEU A 274 -2.52 -12.97 10.48
CA LEU A 274 -1.84 -14.05 9.76
C LEU A 274 -0.49 -14.41 10.40
N ILE A 275 0.27 -13.42 10.87
CA ILE A 275 1.63 -13.65 11.40
C ILE A 275 1.62 -14.57 12.64
N PRO A 276 0.82 -14.31 13.69
CA PRO A 276 0.77 -15.22 14.85
C PRO A 276 0.37 -16.65 14.48
N ILE A 277 -0.54 -16.81 13.51
CA ILE A 277 -0.99 -18.12 13.03
C ILE A 277 0.16 -18.86 12.34
N ILE A 278 0.86 -18.21 11.41
CA ILE A 278 2.02 -18.80 10.72
C ILE A 278 3.09 -19.23 11.73
N GLU A 279 3.40 -18.37 12.70
CA GLU A 279 4.41 -18.67 13.72
C GLU A 279 4.01 -19.83 14.63
N ALA A 280 2.72 -19.96 14.98
CA ALA A 280 2.22 -21.06 15.79
C ALA A 280 2.40 -22.41 15.07
N PHE A 281 2.03 -22.50 13.79
CA PHE A 281 2.18 -23.73 13.02
C PHE A 281 3.66 -24.13 12.83
N ARG A 282 4.55 -23.17 12.53
CA ARG A 282 5.98 -23.47 12.37
C ARG A 282 6.67 -23.88 13.68
N ARG A 283 6.16 -23.45 14.84
CA ARG A 283 6.67 -23.91 16.15
C ARG A 283 6.26 -25.35 16.43
N GLY A 284 5.04 -25.74 16.05
CA GLY A 284 4.57 -27.12 16.18
C GLY A 284 5.30 -28.14 15.29
N GLU A 285 5.83 -27.71 14.15
CA GLU A 285 6.66 -28.57 13.28
C GLU A 285 8.08 -28.83 13.82
N LYS A 286 8.53 -28.05 14.82
CA LYS A 286 9.87 -28.17 15.42
C LYS A 286 9.89 -28.96 16.74
N THR A 287 8.75 -29.49 17.17
CA THR A 287 8.58 -30.34 18.36
C THR A 287 8.13 -31.73 17.94
#